data_AF-A0A392V4J8-F1
#
_entry.id   AF-A0A392V4J8-F1
#
_cell.length_a   1.000
_cell.length_b   1.000
_cell.length_c   1.000
_cell.angle_alpha   90.00
_cell.angle_beta   90.00
_cell.angle_gamma   90.00
#
_symmetry.space_group_name_H-M   'P 1'
#
loop_
_entity.id
_entity.type
_entity.pdbx_description
1 polymer ?
#
loop_
_entity_poly.entity_id
_entity_poly.type
_entity_poly.pdbx_seq_one_letter_code
_entity_poly.pdbx_strand_id
1 'polypeptide(L)' 'TEGVQLVQPIPISATPAVDHVEDEAAHKYKALKERLKAIEDFSAFGLDVLDMCLVPDVVVPPKFKAPDFEKY' A
#
# COMPACT_ATOMS: atom_id res chain seq x y z
N THR A 1 6.35 17.35 -66.82
CA THR A 1 6.82 17.10 -65.45
C THR A 1 6.34 18.22 -64.58
N GLU A 2 5.11 18.18 -64.11
CA GLU A 2 4.59 19.19 -63.17
C GLU A 2 3.76 18.44 -62.12
N GLY A 3 4.34 18.33 -60.92
CA GLY A 3 3.72 17.64 -59.80
C GLY A 3 2.64 18.51 -59.18
N VAL A 4 1.42 18.01 -59.14
CA VAL A 4 0.35 18.60 -58.34
C VAL A 4 0.66 18.28 -56.87
N GLN A 5 1.18 19.26 -56.15
CA GLN A 5 1.44 19.13 -54.72
C GLN A 5 0.12 19.26 -53.97
N LEU A 6 -0.35 18.12 -53.43
CA LEU A 6 -1.49 18.06 -52.53
C LEU A 6 -1.05 18.65 -51.18
N VAL A 7 -1.41 19.90 -50.91
CA VAL A 7 -1.19 20.53 -49.60
C VAL A 7 -2.09 19.81 -48.59
N GLN A 8 -1.51 18.87 -47.85
CA GLN A 8 -2.23 18.21 -46.76
C GLN A 8 -2.32 19.16 -45.56
N PRO A 9 -3.51 19.32 -44.94
CA PRO A 9 -3.61 20.15 -43.75
C PRO A 9 -2.90 19.47 -42.58
N ILE A 10 -2.12 20.26 -41.85
CA ILE A 10 -1.40 19.88 -40.64
C ILE A 10 -2.43 19.33 -39.63
N PRO A 11 -2.29 18.09 -39.12
CA PRO A 11 -3.06 17.68 -37.96
C PRO A 11 -2.53 18.47 -36.78
N ILE A 12 -3.33 19.40 -36.28
CA ILE A 12 -3.12 20.01 -34.97
C ILE A 12 -3.23 18.85 -33.97
N SER A 13 -2.10 18.26 -33.57
CA SER A 13 -2.06 17.32 -32.46
C SER A 13 -2.37 18.15 -31.21
N ALA A 14 -3.66 18.25 -30.90
CA ALA A 14 -4.14 18.74 -29.64
C ALA A 14 -3.40 17.97 -28.54
N THR A 15 -2.68 18.70 -27.69
CA THR A 15 -2.12 18.21 -26.43
C THR A 15 -3.21 17.48 -25.63
N PRO A 16 -3.10 16.17 -25.35
CA PRO A 16 -3.94 15.52 -24.36
C PRO A 16 -3.20 15.64 -23.02
N ALA A 17 -3.26 16.82 -22.42
CA ALA A 17 -2.68 17.07 -21.11
C ALA A 17 -3.78 17.44 -20.12
N VAL A 18 -4.85 16.64 -20.03
CA VAL A 18 -5.84 16.78 -18.95
C VAL A 18 -6.37 15.44 -18.42
N ASP A 19 -6.43 14.37 -19.22
CA ASP A 19 -7.06 13.12 -18.76
C ASP A 19 -6.15 12.17 -17.94
N HIS A 20 -4.84 12.39 -17.91
CA HIS A 20 -3.90 11.39 -17.37
C HIS A 20 -3.71 11.45 -15.84
N VAL A 21 -3.98 12.60 -15.20
CA VAL A 21 -3.67 12.81 -13.77
C VAL A 21 -4.67 12.12 -12.85
N GLU A 22 -5.95 12.08 -13.26
CA GLU A 22 -7.01 11.42 -12.50
C GLU A 22 -6.84 9.89 -12.51
N ASP A 23 -6.39 9.34 -13.64
CA ASP A 23 -6.09 7.92 -13.80
C ASP A 23 -4.90 7.49 -12.92
N GLU A 24 -3.85 8.31 -12.83
CA GLU A 24 -2.70 8.03 -11.98
C GLU A 24 -3.06 8.06 -10.48
N ALA A 25 -3.88 9.04 -10.07
CA ALA A 25 -4.36 9.13 -8.68
C ALA A 25 -5.25 7.93 -8.31
N ALA A 26 -6.16 7.53 -9.20
CA ALA A 26 -7.00 6.35 -9.02
C ALA A 26 -6.16 5.06 -8.95
N HIS A 27 -5.14 4.92 -9.80
CA HIS A 27 -4.22 3.79 -9.78
C HIS A 27 -3.43 3.72 -8.46
N LYS A 28 -2.89 4.83 -7.98
CA LYS A 28 -2.17 4.91 -6.69
C LYS A 28 -3.09 4.57 -5.51
N TYR A 29 -4.33 5.07 -5.52
CA TYR A 29 -5.33 4.76 -4.50
C TYR A 29 -5.68 3.27 -4.49
N LYS A 30 -5.88 2.66 -5.67
CA LYS A 30 -6.10 1.22 -5.80
C LYS A 30 -4.94 0.40 -5.24
N ALA A 31 -3.71 0.74 -5.61
CA ALA A 31 -2.52 0.05 -5.12
C ALA A 31 -2.37 0.16 -3.59
N LEU A 32 -2.69 1.33 -3.01
CA LEU A 32 -2.72 1.52 -1.56
C LEU A 32 -3.77 0.62 -0.89
N LYS A 33 -4.98 0.59 -1.44
CA LYS A 33 -6.09 -0.23 -0.91
C LYS A 33 -5.76 -1.72 -0.93
N GLU A 34 -5.15 -2.20 -2.02
CA GLU A 34 -4.72 -3.60 -2.15
C GLU A 34 -3.65 -3.96 -1.11
N ARG A 35 -2.68 -3.08 -0.88
CA ARG A 35 -1.65 -3.27 0.15
C ARG A 35 -2.21 -3.29 1.57
N LEU A 36 -3.12 -2.38 1.90
CA LEU A 36 -3.75 -2.34 3.22
C LEU A 36 -4.59 -3.60 3.46
N LYS A 37 -5.33 -4.05 2.46
CA LYS A 37 -6.09 -5.29 2.54
C LYS A 37 -5.19 -6.51 2.79
N ALA A 38 -4.05 -6.60 2.11
CA ALA A 38 -3.09 -7.69 2.33
C ALA A 38 -2.52 -7.71 3.78
N ILE A 39 -2.43 -6.56 4.43
CA ILE A 39 -1.98 -6.43 5.83
C ILE A 39 -3.13 -6.75 6.80
N GLU A 40 -4.35 -6.31 6.51
CA GLU A 40 -5.54 -6.59 7.31
C GLU A 40 -5.94 -8.08 7.27
N ASP A 41 -5.76 -8.72 6.11
CA ASP A 41 -5.90 -10.17 5.95
C ASP A 41 -4.73 -10.93 6.63
N PHE A 42 -3.60 -10.25 6.88
CA PHE A 42 -2.52 -10.70 7.77
C PHE A 42 -2.77 -10.27 9.22
N SER A 43 -4.03 -10.01 9.59
CA SER A 43 -4.35 -9.83 10.99
C SER A 43 -4.00 -11.11 11.73
N ALA A 44 -3.10 -10.96 12.71
CA ALA A 44 -2.52 -12.03 13.51
C ALA A 44 -3.54 -12.73 14.43
N PHE A 45 -4.82 -12.79 14.05
CA PHE A 45 -5.89 -13.48 14.76
C PHE A 45 -5.73 -15.02 14.78
N GLY A 46 -4.61 -15.54 14.28
CA GLY A 46 -4.24 -16.95 14.38
C GLY A 46 -2.84 -17.20 14.96
N LEU A 47 -2.10 -16.16 15.36
CA LEU A 47 -0.86 -16.35 16.14
C LEU A 47 -1.23 -16.34 17.61
N ASP A 48 -1.03 -17.47 18.29
CA ASP A 48 -1.14 -17.51 19.74
C ASP A 48 -0.11 -16.54 20.34
N VAL A 49 -0.43 -15.91 21.47
CA VAL A 49 0.55 -15.09 22.20
C VAL A 49 1.81 -15.91 22.50
N LEU A 50 1.66 -17.22 22.66
CA LEU A 50 2.75 -18.18 22.79
C LEU A 50 3.61 -18.30 21.52
N ASP A 51 3.04 -18.20 20.33
CA ASP A 51 3.78 -18.18 19.06
C ASP A 51 4.57 -16.88 18.87
N MET A 52 4.19 -15.83 19.60
CA MET A 52 4.91 -14.55 19.64
C MET A 52 5.97 -14.47 20.76
N CYS A 53 6.07 -15.49 21.62
CA CYS A 53 7.08 -15.52 22.67
C CYS A 53 8.48 -15.73 22.06
N LEU A 54 9.40 -14.77 22.29
CA LEU A 54 10.81 -14.92 21.93
C LEU A 54 11.51 -16.08 22.66
N VAL A 55 10.93 -16.51 23.78
CA VAL A 55 11.40 -17.65 24.58
C VAL A 55 10.18 -18.52 24.92
N PRO A 56 10.03 -19.70 24.30
CA PRO A 56 8.82 -20.52 24.41
C PRO A 56 8.63 -21.18 25.78
N ASP A 57 9.69 -21.30 26.60
CA ASP A 57 9.67 -21.98 27.90
C ASP A 57 9.70 -21.00 29.09
N VAL A 58 9.19 -19.78 28.93
CA VAL A 58 9.10 -18.83 30.04
C VAL A 58 8.03 -19.29 31.03
N VAL A 59 8.48 -19.91 32.12
CA VAL A 59 7.64 -20.20 33.27
C VAL A 59 7.72 -19.03 34.23
N VAL A 60 6.59 -18.37 34.49
CA VAL A 60 6.50 -17.35 35.55
C VAL A 60 6.73 -18.04 36.90
N PRO A 61 7.76 -17.65 37.67
CA PRO A 61 7.98 -18.24 38.99
C PRO A 61 6.75 -18.04 39.89
N PRO A 62 6.34 -19.03 40.72
CA PRO A 62 5.17 -18.91 41.60
C PRO A 62 5.22 -17.75 42.60
N LYS A 63 6.43 -17.20 42.83
CA LYS A 63 6.69 -16.07 43.73
C LYS A 63 6.86 -14.74 42.99
N PHE A 64 6.63 -14.71 41.68
CA PHE A 64 6.70 -13.48 40.90
C PHE A 64 5.65 -12.49 41.42
N LYS A 65 6.09 -11.30 41.79
CA LYS A 65 5.23 -10.17 42.12
C LYS A 65 5.28 -9.22 40.94
N ALA A 66 4.12 -8.79 40.46
CA ALA A 66 4.07 -7.71 39.48
C ALA A 66 4.77 -6.48 40.08
N PRO A 67 5.69 -5.84 39.36
CA PRO A 67 6.25 -4.56 39.80
C PRO A 67 5.14 -3.52 39.95
N ASP A 68 5.25 -2.68 40.97
CA ASP A 68 4.43 -1.47 41.04
C ASP A 68 5.01 -0.49 40.01
N PHE A 69 4.27 -0.28 38.92
CA PHE A 69 4.64 0.72 37.93
C PHE A 69 4.08 2.07 38.34
N GLU A 70 4.96 3.06 38.51
CA GLU A 70 4.52 4.45 38.59
C GLU A 70 3.94 4.86 37.23
N LYS A 71 2.73 5.41 37.25
CA LYS A 71 2.15 6.04 36.08
C LYS A 71 2.95 7.32 35.80
N TYR A 72 3.55 7.41 34.60
CA TYR A 72 4.26 8.61 34.12
C TYR A 72 3.34 9.85 34.06
#